data_AF-T0ZEP4-F1
#
_entry.id   AF-T0ZEP4-F1
#
_cell.length_a   1.000
_cell.length_b   1.000
_cell.length_c   1.000
_cell.angle_alpha   90.00
_cell.angle_beta   90.00
_cell.angle_gamma   90.00
#
_symmetry.space_group_name_H-M   'P 1'
#
loop_
_entity.id
_entity.type
_entity.pdbx_description
1 polymer ?
#
loop_
_entity_poly.entity_id
_entity_poly.type
_entity_poly.pdbx_seq_one_letter_code
_entity_poly.pdbx_strand_id
1 'polypeptide(L)' 'MSASDELRLHISQVGDYAFRIEFEGTQLEALLTDEPAPLGHDEGPNPSRLLLAAIGNCMAASLVF' A
#
# COMPACT_ATOMS: atom_id res chain seq x y z
N MET A 1 5.93 -22.81 9.63
CA MET A 1 5.55 -21.72 8.73
C MET A 1 6.41 -21.86 7.49
N SER A 2 5.92 -22.54 6.47
CA SER A 2 6.64 -22.71 5.21
C SER A 2 5.64 -22.61 4.07
N ALA A 3 5.66 -21.44 3.44
CA ALA A 3 5.47 -21.22 2.03
C ALA A 3 6.03 -19.81 1.81
N SER A 4 7.23 -19.72 1.25
CA SER A 4 7.76 -18.42 0.80
C SER A 4 7.01 -18.05 -0.47
N ASP A 5 5.76 -17.60 -0.33
CA ASP A 5 5.12 -16.84 -1.39
C ASP A 5 5.91 -15.55 -1.55
N GLU A 6 6.55 -15.41 -2.71
CA GLU A 6 7.31 -14.22 -3.03
C GLU A 6 6.33 -13.05 -3.16
N LEU A 7 6.29 -12.17 -2.16
CA LEU A 7 5.51 -10.94 -2.23
C LEU A 7 6.20 -9.99 -3.21
N ARG A 8 5.54 -9.71 -4.34
CA ARG A 8 6.05 -8.83 -5.40
C ARG A 8 5.09 -7.67 -5.62
N LEU A 9 5.65 -6.47 -5.63
CA LEU A 9 4.93 -5.22 -5.84
C LEU A 9 5.69 -4.40 -6.89
N HIS A 10 4.97 -3.80 -7.83
CA HIS A 10 5.54 -2.81 -8.74
C HIS A 10 5.07 -1.42 -8.34
N ILE A 11 6.00 -0.50 -8.13
CA ILE A 11 5.69 0.88 -7.73
C ILE A 11 6.24 1.82 -8.80
N SER A 12 5.35 2.60 -9.41
CA SER A 12 5.71 3.61 -10.39
C SER A 12 5.26 4.99 -9.93
N GLN A 13 6.12 5.99 -10.07
CA GLN A 13 5.77 7.38 -9.80
C GLN A 13 4.93 7.91 -10.96
N VAL A 14 3.79 8.53 -10.66
CA VAL A 14 2.90 9.11 -11.68
C VAL A 14 2.99 10.64 -11.75
N GLY A 15 3.42 11.29 -10.66
CA GLY A 15 3.67 12.72 -10.57
C GLY A 15 3.89 13.14 -9.12
N ASP A 16 4.69 14.17 -8.86
CA ASP A 16 5.00 14.68 -7.52
C ASP A 16 5.24 13.57 -6.47
N TYR A 17 4.41 13.48 -5.42
CA TYR A 17 4.44 12.43 -4.41
C TYR A 17 3.33 11.37 -4.60
N ALA A 18 2.76 11.31 -5.80
CA ALA A 18 1.80 10.31 -6.22
C ALA A 18 2.49 9.09 -6.86
N PHE A 19 2.12 7.91 -6.39
CA PHE A 19 2.64 6.62 -6.86
C PHE A 19 1.50 5.65 -7.14
N ARG A 20 1.66 4.85 -8.19
CA ARG A 20 0.80 3.72 -8.51
C ARG A 20 1.47 2.43 -8.04
N ILE A 21 0.76 1.66 -7.23
CA ILE A 21 1.21 0.39 -6.65
C ILE A 21 0.40 -0.74 -7.29
N GLU A 22 1.09 -1.65 -7.97
CA GLU A 22 0.53 -2.85 -8.56
C GLU A 22 0.92 -4.07 -7.74
N PHE A 23 -0.08 -4.88 -7.37
CA PHE A 23 0.09 -6.08 -6.54
C PHE A 23 0.22 -7.30 -7.45
N GLU A 24 1.46 -7.62 -7.84
CA GLU A 24 1.73 -8.72 -8.77
C GLU A 24 1.19 -10.06 -8.24
N GLY A 25 0.58 -10.85 -9.13
CA GLY A 25 -0.04 -12.12 -8.77
C GLY A 25 -1.45 -12.00 -8.17
N THR A 26 -2.02 -10.79 -8.08
CA THR A 26 -3.40 -10.57 -7.62
C THR A 26 -4.29 -10.04 -8.74
N GLN A 27 -5.61 -10.07 -8.54
CA GLN A 27 -6.59 -9.41 -9.41
C GLN A 27 -6.99 -8.01 -8.89
N LEU A 28 -6.23 -7.47 -7.94
CA LEU A 28 -6.52 -6.14 -7.38
C LEU A 28 -6.19 -5.07 -8.42
N GLU A 29 -7.00 -4.01 -8.42
CA GLU A 29 -6.68 -2.80 -9.15
C GLU A 29 -5.45 -2.13 -8.54
N ALA A 30 -4.67 -1.44 -9.38
CA ALA A 30 -3.52 -0.67 -8.92
C ALA A 30 -3.97 0.42 -7.94
N LEU A 31 -3.29 0.54 -6.81
CA LEU A 31 -3.58 1.54 -5.79
C LEU A 31 -2.81 2.82 -6.10
N LEU A 32 -3.53 3.94 -6.26
CA LEU A 32 -2.92 5.27 -6.24
C LEU A 32 -2.70 5.70 -4.78
N THR A 33 -1.47 6.09 -4.46
CA THR A 33 -1.10 6.70 -3.17
C THR A 33 -0.60 8.09 -3.44
N ASP A 34 -0.94 9.05 -2.60
CA ASP A 34 -0.50 10.42 -2.76
C ASP A 34 -0.35 11.09 -1.40
N GLU A 35 0.63 11.97 -1.27
CA GLU A 35 0.74 12.82 -0.09
C GLU A 35 -0.24 13.99 -0.21
N PRO A 36 -0.74 14.54 0.91
CA PRO A 36 -1.51 15.76 0.86
C PRO A 36 -0.61 16.94 0.48
N ALA A 37 -1.24 18.08 0.20
CA ALA A 37 -0.53 19.34 0.05
C ALA A 37 0.37 19.61 1.28
N PRO A 38 1.58 20.15 1.09
CA PRO A 38 2.10 20.77 -0.13
C PRO A 38 2.90 19.84 -1.06
N LEU A 39 3.02 18.56 -0.72
CA LEU A 39 3.89 17.63 -1.46
C LEU A 39 3.14 16.97 -2.63
N GLY A 40 1.90 16.58 -2.40
CA GLY A 40 1.03 16.03 -3.43
C GLY A 40 -0.32 16.74 -3.46
N HIS A 41 -1.30 16.04 -4.01
CA HIS A 41 -2.62 16.55 -4.34
C HIS A 41 -3.74 15.89 -3.54
N ASP A 42 -3.40 15.03 -2.57
CA ASP A 42 -4.36 14.26 -1.75
C ASP A 42 -5.28 13.36 -2.61
N GLU A 43 -4.76 12.83 -3.73
CA GLU A 43 -5.51 12.00 -4.69
C GLU A 43 -5.64 10.52 -4.27
N GLY A 44 -5.04 10.14 -3.14
CA GLY A 44 -5.07 8.79 -2.60
C GLY A 44 -4.62 8.74 -1.14
N PRO A 45 -4.70 7.58 -0.47
CA PRO A 45 -4.17 7.44 0.87
C PRO A 45 -2.65 7.67 0.88
N ASN A 46 -2.21 8.56 1.77
CA ASN A 46 -0.78 8.77 1.96
C ASN A 46 -0.07 7.54 2.57
N PRO A 47 1.25 7.41 2.39
CA PRO A 47 2.02 6.27 2.89
C PRO A 47 1.87 6.01 4.39
N SER A 48 1.74 7.06 5.21
CA SER A 48 1.57 6.92 6.67
C SER A 48 0.26 6.20 7.03
N ARG A 49 -0.84 6.53 6.35
CA ARG A 49 -2.14 5.86 6.54
C ARG A 49 -2.08 4.39 6.11
N LEU A 50 -1.43 4.09 4.99
CA LEU A 50 -1.26 2.72 4.52
C LEU A 50 -0.44 1.87 5.48
N LEU A 51 0.67 2.42 5.98
CA LEU A 51 1.51 1.72 6.96
C LEU A 51 0.73 1.39 8.24
N LEU A 52 -0.03 2.36 8.77
CA LEU A 52 -0.85 2.14 9.95
C LEU A 52 -1.93 1.08 9.70
N ALA A 53 -2.58 1.09 8.53
CA ALA A 53 -3.58 0.10 8.16
C ALA A 53 -2.98 -1.31 8.09
N ALA A 54 -1.80 -1.47 7.48
CA ALA A 54 -1.11 -2.75 7.40
C ALA A 54 -0.74 -3.30 8.79
N ILE A 55 -0.12 -2.46 9.64
CA ILE A 55 0.26 -2.85 11.01
C ILE A 55 -0.99 -3.20 11.84
N GLY A 56 -2.02 -2.35 11.79
CA GLY A 56 -3.27 -2.56 12.51
C GLY A 56 -3.96 -3.86 12.12
N ASN A 57 -3.97 -4.19 10.82
CA ASN A 57 -4.52 -5.46 10.32
C ASN A 57 -3.73 -6.67 10.84
N CYS A 58 -2.40 -6.62 10.82
CA CYS A 58 -1.56 -7.70 11.36
C CYS A 58 -1.79 -7.89 12.87
N MET A 59 -1.88 -6.80 13.63
CA MET A 59 -2.19 -6.86 15.06
C MET A 59 -3.59 -7.43 15.31
N ALA A 60 -4.61 -6.96 14.60
CA ALA A 60 -5.98 -7.44 14.75
C ALA A 60 -6.11 -8.92 14.39
N ALA A 61 -5.46 -9.36 13.30
CA ALA A 61 -5.40 -10.77 12.94
C ALA A 61 -4.82 -11.61 14.10
N SER A 62 -3.76 -11.12 14.75
CA SER A 62 -3.12 -11.80 15.88
C SER A 62 -4.02 -11.93 17.12
N LEU A 63 -5.11 -11.14 17.22
CA LEU A 63 -6.09 -11.23 18.30
C LEU A 63 -7.24 -12.21 18.00
N VAL A 64 -7.44 -12.57 16.72
CA VAL A 64 -8.48 -13.50 16.27
C VAL A 64 -7.98 -14.95 16.25
N PHE A 65 -6.66 -15.15 16.36
CA PHE A 65 -6.01 -16.45 16.57
C PHE A 65 -5.89 -16.81 18.06
#